data_AF-A0A8T1N8E4-F1
#
_entry.id   AF-A0A8T1N8E4-F1
#
_cell.length_a   1.000
_cell.length_b   1.000
_cell.length_c   1.000
_cell.angle_alpha   90.00
_cell.angle_beta   90.00
_cell.angle_gamma   90.00
#
_symmetry.space_group_name_H-M   'P 1'
#
loop_
_entity.id
_entity.type
_entity.pdbx_description
1 polymer ?
#
loop_
_entity_poly.entity_id
_entity_poly.type
_entity_poly.pdbx_seq_one_letter_code
_entity_poly.pdbx_strand_id
1 'polypeptide(L)'
;MAPIVVSSATTLTAASSSRSFSSSLLFTTLRSSTALRVSFAVSPFCSSRDRFMARMLAPDTLGLTLPANVEAPKILFAAKDIDVTEWKGDMLALDSQLGGLLAEVSSEEDFTGKTGQSTVLRLPGLGSKRVGLIGLGQSASTTAAFRGLGEAVGAAAKAAQASDVAVALASFEGLSAESKLNTATAIASGTVLGLYEDNRYRSESKKPALKSVDILGLGAGPDLEKKLKQAEDVSSAVIFGRELVNSPANVLTPAVLAEEASKIASLYGDVFSATILNAEQCKELKMGSYLGVAAASANPPHFIHLRYTPPSGPAKVKLALVGKGLTFDSGGYNIKTGPICSIELMKFDMGGSAAVLGAAKAIGLIKPPGVEVHFIVAACENMISGTGMRPGDIVTASNGKTIEGHVWIFHIC
;
A
#
# COMPACT_ATOMS: atom_id res chain seq x y z
N MET A 1 -8.48 5.22 -8.18
CA MET A 1 -8.70 5.18 -6.72
C MET A 1 -8.81 6.64 -6.27
N ALA A 2 -9.84 7.07 -5.53
CA ALA A 2 -9.73 8.41 -4.94
C ALA A 2 -8.56 8.39 -3.94
N PRO A 3 -7.76 9.46 -3.82
CA PRO A 3 -6.73 9.55 -2.77
C PRO A 3 -7.35 9.31 -1.42
N ILE A 4 -6.67 8.53 -0.60
CA ILE A 4 -6.87 8.59 0.84
C ILE A 4 -5.94 9.70 1.33
N VAL A 5 -6.50 10.73 1.97
CA VAL A 5 -5.71 11.81 2.57
C VAL A 5 -5.28 11.35 3.95
N VAL A 6 -3.98 11.18 4.16
CA VAL A 6 -3.41 10.94 5.49
C VAL A 6 -2.91 12.28 6.02
N SER A 7 -3.45 12.74 7.15
CA SER A 7 -3.06 13.98 7.81
C SER A 7 -2.61 13.74 9.25
N SER A 8 -1.77 14.65 9.75
CA SER A 8 -1.41 14.71 11.17
C SER A 8 -2.14 15.87 11.84
N ALA A 9 -2.73 15.62 13.02
CA ALA A 9 -3.31 16.66 13.85
C ALA A 9 -2.64 16.66 15.24
N THR A 10 -2.42 17.86 15.77
CA THR A 10 -1.62 18.06 17.00
C THR A 10 -2.45 17.92 18.28
N THR A 11 -3.79 18.00 18.23
CA THR A 11 -4.68 17.89 19.40
C THR A 11 -6.13 17.62 18.99
N LEU A 12 -6.86 16.88 19.84
CA LEU A 12 -8.33 16.88 19.86
C LEU A 12 -8.81 18.24 20.40
N THR A 13 -9.31 19.13 19.54
CA THR A 13 -9.96 20.37 20.01
C THR A 13 -11.46 20.11 20.19
N ALA A 14 -11.91 20.15 21.44
CA ALA A 14 -13.33 20.12 21.78
C ALA A 14 -13.92 21.53 21.71
N ALA A 15 -14.99 21.70 20.95
CA ALA A 15 -15.85 22.87 21.07
C ALA A 15 -16.74 22.70 22.32
N SER A 16 -16.39 23.37 23.42
CA SER A 16 -17.23 23.44 24.61
C SER A 16 -18.19 24.63 24.49
N SER A 17 -19.49 24.37 24.49
CA SER A 17 -20.51 25.40 24.71
C SER A 17 -20.80 25.50 26.20
N SER A 18 -20.22 26.47 26.88
CA SER A 18 -20.65 26.89 28.22
C SER A 18 -20.94 28.39 28.26
N ARG A 19 -22.12 28.74 28.79
CA ARG A 19 -22.59 30.11 28.99
C ARG A 19 -22.12 30.63 30.36
N SER A 20 -21.70 31.92 30.38
CA SER A 20 -21.55 32.86 31.52
C SER A 20 -20.45 32.54 32.55
N PHE A 21 -19.59 33.44 33.06
CA PHE A 21 -19.74 34.83 33.52
C PHE A 21 -18.42 35.66 33.36
N SER A 22 -18.56 36.97 33.51
CA SER A 22 -17.62 38.10 33.36
C SER A 22 -16.36 38.12 34.26
N SER A 23 -15.18 38.50 33.73
CA SER A 23 -14.50 39.82 33.96
C SER A 23 -12.98 39.85 33.60
N SER A 24 -12.59 40.88 32.85
CA SER A 24 -11.30 41.62 32.79
C SER A 24 -9.96 40.98 32.39
N LEU A 25 -9.49 41.41 31.19
CA LEU A 25 -8.17 41.96 30.81
C LEU A 25 -6.87 41.18 31.08
N LEU A 26 -6.15 40.79 30.01
CA LEU A 26 -4.75 41.19 29.68
C LEU A 26 -4.23 40.56 28.35
N PHE A 27 -4.10 41.42 27.33
CA PHE A 27 -3.11 41.52 26.23
C PHE A 27 -2.42 40.30 25.55
N THR A 28 -2.60 40.24 24.20
CA THR A 28 -1.65 39.91 23.09
C THR A 28 -0.99 38.51 23.04
N THR A 29 -0.86 37.79 21.91
CA THR A 29 -0.67 38.17 20.50
C THR A 29 -1.01 36.97 19.59
N LEU A 30 -1.73 37.21 18.49
CA LEU A 30 -2.01 36.25 17.41
C LEU A 30 -0.77 36.00 16.54
N ARG A 31 -0.48 34.73 16.23
CA ARG A 31 0.11 34.33 14.95
C ARG A 31 -0.66 33.16 14.36
N SER A 32 -1.28 33.44 13.22
CA SER A 32 -1.94 32.53 12.31
C SER A 32 -0.93 31.54 11.71
N SER A 33 -1.25 30.25 11.68
CA SER A 33 -0.70 29.31 10.70
C SER A 33 -1.83 28.60 9.98
N THR A 34 -1.92 28.90 8.68
CA THR A 34 -2.74 28.26 7.66
C THR A 34 -2.50 26.76 7.63
N ALA A 35 -3.54 25.95 7.90
CA ALA A 35 -3.54 24.52 7.60
C ALA A 35 -3.72 24.34 6.08
N LEU A 36 -2.67 23.87 5.40
CA LEU A 36 -2.73 23.50 3.99
C LEU A 36 -3.28 22.07 3.91
N ARG A 37 -4.50 21.93 3.37
CA ARG A 37 -5.14 20.63 3.14
C ARG A 37 -4.69 20.12 1.77
N VAL A 38 -3.93 19.03 1.73
CA VAL A 38 -3.48 18.43 0.47
C VAL A 38 -4.36 17.23 0.13
N SER A 39 -4.86 17.17 -1.10
CA SER A 39 -5.68 16.08 -1.64
C SER A 39 -5.21 15.76 -3.06
N PHE A 40 -5.00 14.48 -3.41
CA PHE A 40 -4.40 14.09 -4.69
C PHE A 40 -5.22 13.10 -5.52
N ALA A 41 -5.99 13.53 -6.51
CA ALA A 41 -6.74 12.62 -7.38
C ALA A 41 -5.85 11.55 -8.06
N VAL A 42 -6.27 10.27 -8.05
CA VAL A 42 -5.84 9.31 -9.09
C VAL A 42 -6.89 9.32 -10.18
N SER A 43 -6.56 9.95 -11.30
CA SER A 43 -7.44 10.08 -12.47
C SER A 43 -7.72 8.72 -13.12
N PRO A 44 -9.00 8.35 -13.35
CA PRO A 44 -9.35 7.49 -14.46
C PRO A 44 -9.56 8.32 -15.74
N PHE A 45 -9.03 7.83 -16.84
CA PHE A 45 -9.30 8.30 -18.20
C PHE A 45 -10.78 8.13 -18.56
N CYS A 46 -11.48 9.20 -18.98
CA CYS A 46 -12.40 9.20 -20.13
C CYS A 46 -12.88 10.62 -20.51
N SER A 47 -13.37 10.74 -21.74
CA SER A 47 -13.53 11.94 -22.57
C SER A 47 -14.73 12.89 -22.26
N SER A 48 -14.60 14.09 -22.81
CA SER A 48 -15.39 15.35 -22.77
C SER A 48 -16.90 15.36 -23.09
N ARG A 49 -17.54 16.47 -22.66
CA ARG A 49 -18.87 17.10 -22.94
C ARG A 49 -19.90 16.88 -21.81
N ASP A 50 -20.68 17.85 -21.31
CA ASP A 50 -21.11 19.17 -21.79
C ASP A 50 -21.49 20.12 -20.61
N ARG A 51 -21.64 21.41 -20.93
CA ARG A 51 -22.05 22.56 -20.09
C ARG A 51 -23.46 22.43 -19.51
N PHE A 52 -23.74 23.06 -18.36
CA PHE A 52 -24.88 23.99 -18.19
C PHE A 52 -24.70 24.93 -16.99
N MET A 53 -25.07 26.20 -17.22
CA MET A 53 -25.08 27.33 -16.29
C MET A 53 -26.43 27.41 -15.54
N ALA A 54 -26.41 27.76 -14.26
CA ALA A 54 -27.53 28.43 -13.62
C ALA A 54 -27.04 29.39 -12.52
N ARG A 55 -27.53 30.63 -12.61
CA ARG A 55 -27.25 31.81 -11.79
C ARG A 55 -28.58 32.22 -11.17
N MET A 56 -28.67 32.45 -9.86
CA MET A 56 -29.60 33.36 -9.17
C MET A 56 -29.37 33.29 -7.64
N LEU A 57 -28.86 34.37 -7.04
CA LEU A 57 -29.56 35.39 -6.23
C LEU A 57 -29.44 35.11 -4.71
N ALA A 58 -28.56 35.88 -4.08
CA ALA A 58 -28.38 35.99 -2.65
C ALA A 58 -29.37 37.00 -2.04
N PRO A 59 -29.69 36.84 -0.74
CA PRO A 59 -29.91 37.97 0.14
C PRO A 59 -28.82 38.05 1.22
N ASP A 60 -28.41 39.28 1.49
CA ASP A 60 -27.43 39.67 2.50
C ASP A 60 -27.88 39.29 3.92
N THR A 61 -27.03 38.58 4.67
CA THR A 61 -27.08 38.56 6.13
C THR A 61 -25.67 38.59 6.72
N LEU A 62 -25.35 39.76 7.29
CA LEU A 62 -24.50 40.07 8.44
C LEU A 62 -23.44 39.03 8.83
N GLY A 63 -22.19 39.46 8.68
CA GLY A 63 -20.98 38.71 9.04
C GLY A 63 -20.93 38.29 10.50
N LEU A 64 -20.88 36.99 10.70
CA LEU A 64 -20.24 36.32 11.82
C LEU A 64 -19.41 35.19 11.21
N THR A 65 -18.09 35.34 11.17
CA THR A 65 -17.18 34.29 10.73
C THR A 65 -17.27 33.12 11.70
N LEU A 66 -18.07 32.11 11.34
CA LEU A 66 -18.06 30.82 11.99
C LEU A 66 -16.66 30.21 11.83
N PRO A 67 -16.04 29.66 12.89
CA PRO A 67 -14.83 28.86 12.74
C PRO A 67 -15.13 27.69 11.80
N ALA A 68 -14.17 27.35 10.94
CA ALA A 68 -14.32 26.26 9.98
C ALA A 68 -14.78 24.98 10.70
N ASN A 69 -15.93 24.46 10.27
CA ASN A 69 -16.53 23.24 10.79
C ASN A 69 -15.62 22.06 10.44
N VAL A 70 -14.76 21.65 11.37
CA VAL A 70 -14.03 20.38 11.26
C VAL A 70 -15.02 19.30 11.71
N GLU A 71 -15.56 18.53 10.76
CA GLU A 71 -16.38 17.36 11.09
C GLU A 71 -15.58 16.41 11.99
N ALA A 72 -16.10 16.12 13.18
CA ALA A 72 -15.49 15.16 14.09
C ALA A 72 -15.32 13.79 13.39
N PRO A 73 -14.17 13.10 13.55
CA PRO A 73 -13.93 11.83 12.89
C PRO A 73 -14.98 10.81 13.31
N LYS A 74 -15.53 10.05 12.35
CA LYS A 74 -16.66 9.13 12.63
C LYS A 74 -16.26 7.97 13.53
N ILE A 75 -14.98 7.59 13.53
CA ILE A 75 -14.42 6.54 14.39
C ILE A 75 -13.06 6.99 14.93
N LEU A 76 -12.87 6.83 16.23
CA LEU A 76 -11.58 6.97 16.91
C LEU A 76 -11.08 5.58 17.29
N PHE A 77 -9.92 5.17 16.82
CA PHE A 77 -9.26 3.93 17.27
C PHE A 77 -8.17 4.27 18.28
N ALA A 78 -8.16 3.54 19.40
CA ALA A 78 -7.06 3.55 20.34
C ALA A 78 -6.34 2.18 20.32
N ALA A 79 -5.01 2.20 20.30
CA ALA A 79 -4.20 0.99 20.19
C ALA A 79 -3.57 0.61 21.53
N LYS A 80 -3.84 -0.61 22.03
CA LYS A 80 -3.42 -1.11 23.36
C LYS A 80 -2.11 -1.91 23.27
N ASP A 81 -1.05 -1.45 23.95
CA ASP A 81 0.16 -2.23 24.29
C ASP A 81 0.30 -2.44 25.82
N ILE A 82 -0.61 -1.87 26.62
CA ILE A 82 -0.42 -1.74 28.07
C ILE A 82 -1.74 -1.91 28.83
N ASP A 83 -1.65 -2.39 30.07
CA ASP A 83 -2.74 -2.50 31.05
C ASP A 83 -3.45 -1.13 31.23
N VAL A 84 -4.74 -1.16 31.56
CA VAL A 84 -5.59 0.05 31.70
C VAL A 84 -5.05 1.01 32.75
N THR A 85 -4.43 0.44 33.78
CA THR A 85 -3.76 1.12 34.89
C THR A 85 -2.55 1.95 34.45
N GLU A 86 -2.03 1.73 33.24
CA GLU A 86 -0.89 2.43 32.67
C GLU A 86 -1.25 3.35 31.50
N TRP A 87 -2.54 3.50 31.17
CA TRP A 87 -2.98 4.51 30.19
C TRP A 87 -2.56 5.89 30.69
N LYS A 88 -2.11 6.77 29.79
CA LYS A 88 -1.69 8.14 30.12
C LYS A 88 -2.14 9.12 29.04
N GLY A 89 -2.16 10.40 29.39
CA GLY A 89 -2.39 11.51 28.45
C GLY A 89 -3.76 11.46 27.76
N ASP A 90 -3.77 11.59 26.44
CA ASP A 90 -4.98 11.77 25.62
C ASP A 90 -5.94 10.57 25.69
N MET A 91 -5.45 9.35 25.91
CA MET A 91 -6.31 8.16 25.99
C MET A 91 -7.08 8.08 27.32
N LEU A 92 -6.46 8.45 28.44
CA LEU A 92 -7.17 8.62 29.72
C LEU A 92 -8.19 9.76 29.65
N ALA A 93 -7.81 10.88 29.03
CA ALA A 93 -8.72 12.03 28.87
C ALA A 93 -9.94 11.66 28.03
N LEU A 94 -9.72 10.90 26.95
CA LEU A 94 -10.79 10.36 26.12
C LEU A 94 -11.68 9.39 26.92
N ASP A 95 -11.11 8.41 27.61
CA ASP A 95 -11.88 7.44 28.38
C ASP A 95 -12.70 8.11 29.49
N SER A 96 -12.14 9.12 30.16
CA SER A 96 -12.85 9.95 31.14
C SER A 96 -14.07 10.66 30.52
N GLN A 97 -13.95 11.20 29.31
CA GLN A 97 -15.08 11.78 28.58
C GLN A 97 -16.13 10.74 28.15
N LEU A 98 -15.70 9.49 27.97
CA LEU A 98 -16.56 8.36 27.64
C LEU A 98 -17.12 7.64 28.88
N GLY A 99 -16.86 8.15 30.09
CA GLY A 99 -17.35 7.58 31.33
C GLY A 99 -16.70 6.25 31.71
N GLY A 100 -15.46 5.99 31.26
CA GLY A 100 -14.73 4.74 31.55
C GLY A 100 -15.03 3.58 30.59
N LEU A 101 -15.77 3.83 29.52
CA LEU A 101 -16.21 2.79 28.57
C LEU A 101 -15.04 2.04 27.91
N LEU A 102 -13.94 2.72 27.59
CA LEU A 102 -12.79 2.06 26.98
C LEU A 102 -12.09 1.17 27.99
N ALA A 103 -11.95 1.63 29.24
CA ALA A 103 -11.40 0.81 30.32
C ALA A 103 -12.24 -0.46 30.51
N GLU A 104 -13.57 -0.33 30.58
CA GLU A 104 -14.51 -1.45 30.72
C GLU A 104 -14.30 -2.48 29.59
N VAL A 105 -14.40 -2.05 28.33
CA VAL A 105 -14.28 -2.95 27.16
C VAL A 105 -12.89 -3.56 27.05
N SER A 106 -11.85 -2.84 27.46
CA SER A 106 -10.49 -3.40 27.44
C SER A 106 -10.24 -4.47 28.52
N SER A 107 -11.17 -4.63 29.46
CA SER A 107 -11.18 -5.63 30.53
C SER A 107 -12.21 -6.75 30.32
N GLU A 108 -13.03 -6.67 29.26
CA GLU A 108 -13.97 -7.73 28.89
C GLU A 108 -13.22 -8.99 28.43
N GLU A 109 -13.80 -10.17 28.71
CA GLU A 109 -13.16 -11.47 28.42
C GLU A 109 -12.89 -11.69 26.93
N ASP A 110 -13.65 -11.03 26.06
CA ASP A 110 -13.54 -11.14 24.61
C ASP A 110 -12.43 -10.23 24.03
N PHE A 111 -11.79 -9.35 24.81
CA PHE A 111 -10.68 -8.49 24.37
C PHE A 111 -9.35 -8.80 25.08
N THR A 112 -8.59 -9.71 24.51
CA THR A 112 -7.27 -10.14 25.02
C THR A 112 -6.10 -9.21 24.65
N GLY A 113 -6.32 -8.22 23.78
CA GLY A 113 -5.27 -7.32 23.28
C GLY A 113 -4.28 -7.95 22.30
N LYS A 114 -4.59 -9.12 21.72
CA LYS A 114 -3.76 -9.78 20.70
C LYS A 114 -3.59 -8.88 19.47
N THR A 115 -2.44 -8.98 18.80
CA THR A 115 -2.14 -8.20 17.59
C THR A 115 -3.25 -8.35 16.55
N GLY A 116 -3.84 -7.22 16.16
CA GLY A 116 -4.90 -7.15 15.14
C GLY A 116 -6.31 -7.48 15.66
N GLN A 117 -6.47 -7.86 16.94
CA GLN A 117 -7.78 -7.96 17.57
C GLN A 117 -8.43 -6.58 17.60
N SER A 118 -9.69 -6.46 17.20
CA SER A 118 -10.39 -5.18 17.21
C SER A 118 -11.80 -5.32 17.79
N THR A 119 -12.23 -4.28 18.50
CA THR A 119 -13.61 -4.09 18.95
C THR A 119 -14.05 -2.69 18.57
N VAL A 120 -15.29 -2.51 18.13
CA VAL A 120 -15.85 -1.23 17.68
C VAL A 120 -17.21 -1.03 18.32
N LEU A 121 -17.30 0.01 19.14
CA LEU A 121 -18.48 0.38 19.90
C LEU A 121 -19.13 1.61 19.30
N ARG A 122 -20.45 1.71 19.43
CA ARG A 122 -21.20 2.92 19.04
C ARG A 122 -21.26 3.88 20.22
N LEU A 123 -20.93 5.14 19.98
CA LEU A 123 -20.99 6.19 21.00
C LEU A 123 -22.26 7.05 20.84
N PRO A 124 -22.97 7.37 21.94
CA PRO A 124 -23.92 8.46 21.96
C PRO A 124 -23.24 9.80 22.29
N GLY A 125 -23.58 10.88 21.58
CA GLY A 125 -23.40 12.26 22.07
C GLY A 125 -22.03 12.94 21.90
N LEU A 126 -20.92 12.21 21.67
CA LEU A 126 -19.68 12.81 21.17
C LEU A 126 -19.72 12.84 19.64
N GLY A 127 -19.19 13.89 18.99
CA GLY A 127 -19.27 14.04 17.52
C GLY A 127 -18.78 12.84 16.69
N SER A 128 -18.01 11.92 17.29
CA SER A 128 -17.67 10.60 16.74
C SER A 128 -18.78 9.57 16.96
N LYS A 129 -19.20 8.90 15.87
CA LYS A 129 -20.31 7.92 15.93
C LYS A 129 -19.89 6.59 16.57
N ARG A 130 -18.59 6.28 16.56
CA ARG A 130 -18.02 5.03 17.07
C ARG A 130 -16.65 5.26 17.69
N VAL A 131 -16.25 4.36 18.56
CA VAL A 131 -14.88 4.24 19.06
C VAL A 131 -14.45 2.79 18.95
N GLY A 132 -13.19 2.53 18.64
CA GLY A 132 -12.66 1.18 18.58
C GLY A 132 -11.38 1.03 19.37
N LEU A 133 -11.14 -0.19 19.85
CA LEU A 133 -9.87 -0.60 20.43
C LEU A 133 -9.21 -1.62 19.50
N ILE A 134 -7.91 -1.47 19.28
CA ILE A 134 -7.10 -2.43 18.52
C ILE A 134 -5.97 -2.94 19.41
N GLY A 135 -5.87 -4.26 19.53
CA GLY A 135 -4.79 -4.92 20.27
C GLY A 135 -3.48 -4.88 19.49
N LEU A 136 -2.39 -4.49 20.15
CA LEU A 136 -1.05 -4.48 19.58
C LEU A 136 -0.21 -5.71 19.94
N GLY A 137 -0.65 -6.53 20.90
CA GLY A 137 0.14 -7.62 21.49
C GLY A 137 1.13 -7.12 22.56
N GLN A 138 1.92 -8.02 23.14
CA GLN A 138 2.80 -7.75 24.30
C GLN A 138 4.19 -7.15 23.94
N SER A 139 4.41 -6.74 22.69
CA SER A 139 5.71 -6.25 22.20
C SER A 139 5.53 -5.22 21.08
N ALA A 140 4.76 -4.17 21.33
CA ALA A 140 4.28 -3.26 20.28
C ALA A 140 5.22 -2.14 19.84
N SER A 141 6.54 -2.32 19.90
CA SER A 141 7.50 -1.27 19.50
C SER A 141 8.13 -1.48 18.12
N THR A 142 7.66 -2.47 17.33
CA THR A 142 8.24 -2.76 16.01
C THR A 142 7.46 -2.10 14.87
N THR A 143 8.17 -1.73 13.80
CA THR A 143 7.56 -1.25 12.54
C THR A 143 6.54 -2.23 11.97
N ALA A 144 6.77 -3.54 12.13
CA ALA A 144 5.84 -4.57 11.68
C ALA A 144 4.53 -4.56 12.48
N ALA A 145 4.60 -4.41 13.81
CA ALA A 145 3.43 -4.29 14.66
C ALA A 145 2.58 -3.06 14.30
N PHE A 146 3.22 -1.91 14.06
CA PHE A 146 2.51 -0.69 13.64
C PHE A 146 1.91 -0.78 12.24
N ARG A 147 2.54 -1.54 11.32
CA ARG A 147 1.91 -1.87 10.05
C ARG A 147 0.68 -2.75 10.24
N GLY A 148 0.78 -3.78 11.09
CA GLY A 148 -0.37 -4.63 11.45
C GLY A 148 -1.52 -3.84 12.10
N LEU A 149 -1.19 -2.85 12.95
CA LEU A 149 -2.17 -1.89 13.48
C LEU A 149 -2.89 -1.16 12.33
N GLY A 150 -2.14 -0.61 11.37
CA GLY A 150 -2.72 0.05 10.21
C GLY A 150 -3.65 -0.88 9.41
N GLU A 151 -3.24 -2.12 9.19
CA GLU A 151 -4.07 -3.12 8.49
C GLU A 151 -5.39 -3.38 9.23
N ALA A 152 -5.33 -3.52 10.56
CA ALA A 152 -6.51 -3.67 11.41
C ALA A 152 -7.41 -2.44 11.38
N VAL A 153 -6.84 -1.22 11.40
CA VAL A 153 -7.59 0.04 11.22
C VAL A 153 -8.32 0.04 9.88
N GLY A 154 -7.64 -0.34 8.79
CA GLY A 154 -8.23 -0.43 7.45
C GLY A 154 -9.39 -1.42 7.40
N ALA A 155 -9.21 -2.61 7.99
CA ALA A 155 -10.25 -3.63 8.06
C ALA A 155 -11.47 -3.16 8.88
N ALA A 156 -11.24 -2.57 10.05
CA ALA A 156 -12.30 -2.04 10.91
C ALA A 156 -13.04 -0.87 10.24
N ALA A 157 -12.33 0.05 9.57
CA ALA A 157 -12.92 1.14 8.80
C ALA A 157 -13.82 0.63 7.66
N LYS A 158 -13.38 -0.43 6.97
CA LYS A 158 -14.16 -1.09 5.90
C LYS A 158 -15.43 -1.74 6.45
N ALA A 159 -15.31 -2.56 7.49
CA ALA A 159 -16.44 -3.21 8.16
C ALA A 159 -17.45 -2.18 8.67
N ALA A 160 -16.94 -1.05 9.19
CA ALA A 160 -17.74 0.02 9.72
C ALA A 160 -18.35 0.96 8.65
N GLN A 161 -17.93 0.87 7.39
CA GLN A 161 -18.24 1.85 6.34
C GLN A 161 -17.89 3.30 6.75
N ALA A 162 -16.77 3.47 7.46
CA ALA A 162 -16.30 4.77 7.90
C ALA A 162 -15.76 5.59 6.73
N SER A 163 -16.10 6.89 6.68
CA SER A 163 -15.50 7.82 5.72
C SER A 163 -14.24 8.50 6.25
N ASP A 164 -14.11 8.63 7.56
CA ASP A 164 -13.02 9.36 8.21
C ASP A 164 -12.71 8.65 9.52
N VAL A 165 -11.42 8.43 9.77
CA VAL A 165 -10.92 7.69 10.93
C VAL A 165 -9.78 8.48 11.59
N ALA A 166 -9.78 8.54 12.91
CA ALA A 166 -8.64 8.99 13.69
C ALA A 166 -8.00 7.82 14.44
N VAL A 167 -6.68 7.77 14.48
CA VAL A 167 -5.89 6.74 15.18
C VAL A 167 -5.01 7.41 16.22
N ALA A 168 -5.14 6.98 17.47
CA ALA A 168 -4.27 7.37 18.58
C ALA A 168 -3.63 6.12 19.20
N LEU A 169 -2.39 6.24 19.67
CA LEU A 169 -1.73 5.20 20.44
C LEU A 169 -1.97 5.44 21.94
N ALA A 170 -2.14 4.37 22.71
CA ALA A 170 -2.30 4.45 24.17
C ALA A 170 -1.10 5.09 24.86
N SER A 171 0.11 4.86 24.33
CA SER A 171 1.33 5.50 24.78
C SER A 171 2.31 5.64 23.63
N PHE A 172 2.98 6.79 23.60
CA PHE A 172 4.17 7.05 22.78
C PHE A 172 5.35 7.51 23.66
N GLU A 173 5.23 7.37 24.99
CA GLU A 173 6.29 7.73 25.93
C GLU A 173 7.54 6.89 25.65
N GLY A 174 8.70 7.54 25.55
CA GLY A 174 9.97 6.88 25.23
C GLY A 174 10.28 6.72 23.74
N LEU A 175 9.36 7.01 22.82
CA LEU A 175 9.69 7.05 21.39
C LEU A 175 10.46 8.32 21.03
N SER A 176 11.60 8.16 20.35
CA SER A 176 12.33 9.27 19.74
C SER A 176 11.47 9.96 18.67
N ALA A 177 11.79 11.21 18.34
CA ALA A 177 11.09 11.93 17.27
C ALA A 177 11.10 11.15 15.95
N GLU A 178 12.23 10.51 15.61
CA GLU A 178 12.34 9.68 14.42
C GLU A 178 11.44 8.43 14.49
N SER A 179 11.41 7.75 15.64
CA SER A 179 10.56 6.58 15.86
C SER A 179 9.08 6.94 15.70
N LYS A 180 8.64 8.09 16.21
CA LYS A 180 7.26 8.56 16.02
C LYS A 180 6.89 8.71 14.54
N LEU A 181 7.77 9.32 13.74
CA LEU A 181 7.57 9.46 12.30
C LEU A 181 7.51 8.09 11.60
N ASN A 182 8.40 7.16 11.97
CA ASN A 182 8.42 5.80 11.41
C ASN A 182 7.14 5.03 11.77
N THR A 183 6.63 5.20 13.00
CA THR A 183 5.37 4.63 13.45
C THR A 183 4.19 5.17 12.64
N ALA A 184 4.09 6.49 12.44
CA ALA A 184 3.05 7.09 11.61
C ALA A 184 3.08 6.55 10.16
N THR A 185 4.28 6.44 9.59
CA THR A 185 4.52 5.90 8.25
C THR A 185 4.09 4.42 8.15
N ALA A 186 4.36 3.62 9.18
CA ALA A 186 3.97 2.21 9.24
C ALA A 186 2.46 2.04 9.33
N ILE A 187 1.78 2.81 10.19
CA ILE A 187 0.32 2.82 10.32
C ILE A 187 -0.33 3.24 9.00
N ALA A 188 0.18 4.31 8.36
CA ALA A 188 -0.33 4.76 7.06
C ALA A 188 -0.20 3.68 5.99
N SER A 189 0.99 3.07 5.87
CA SER A 189 1.23 1.96 4.91
C SER A 189 0.29 0.78 5.18
N GLY A 190 0.18 0.36 6.43
CA GLY A 190 -0.71 -0.75 6.83
C GLY A 190 -2.16 -0.45 6.51
N THR A 191 -2.61 0.79 6.76
CA THR A 191 -3.99 1.19 6.48
C THR A 191 -4.30 1.14 4.99
N VAL A 192 -3.42 1.70 4.14
CA VAL A 192 -3.57 1.63 2.68
C VAL A 192 -3.59 0.18 2.20
N LEU A 193 -2.66 -0.65 2.69
CA LEU A 193 -2.54 -2.06 2.28
C LEU A 193 -3.67 -2.96 2.80
N GLY A 194 -4.24 -2.67 3.97
CA GLY A 194 -5.38 -3.38 4.55
C GLY A 194 -6.73 -2.98 3.94
N LEU A 195 -6.82 -1.76 3.40
CA LEU A 195 -8.01 -1.33 2.65
C LEU A 195 -8.06 -1.91 1.25
N TYR A 196 -6.89 -2.18 0.66
CA TYR A 196 -6.79 -2.70 -0.70
C TYR A 196 -7.58 -4.01 -0.84
N GLU A 197 -8.41 -4.05 -1.88
CA GLU A 197 -9.15 -5.23 -2.28
C GLU A 197 -9.18 -5.27 -3.81
N ASP A 198 -8.71 -6.40 -4.35
CA ASP A 198 -8.64 -6.58 -5.78
C ASP A 198 -10.02 -6.95 -6.32
N ASN A 199 -10.69 -5.94 -6.88
CA ASN A 199 -12.03 -6.05 -7.41
C ASN A 199 -12.08 -6.12 -8.95
N ARG A 200 -10.93 -6.20 -9.63
CA ARG A 200 -10.83 -6.09 -11.11
C ARG A 200 -11.59 -7.19 -11.85
N TYR A 201 -11.82 -8.33 -11.20
CA TYR A 201 -12.49 -9.50 -11.77
C TYR A 201 -13.84 -9.82 -11.10
N ARG A 202 -14.40 -8.90 -10.31
CA ARG A 202 -15.74 -9.04 -9.72
C ARG A 202 -16.76 -8.25 -10.52
N SER A 203 -17.96 -8.80 -10.72
CA SER A 203 -19.08 -8.13 -11.39
C SER A 203 -19.64 -6.97 -10.55
N GLU A 204 -19.75 -7.18 -9.25
CA GLU A 204 -20.13 -6.16 -8.27
C GLU A 204 -18.93 -5.82 -7.40
N SER A 205 -18.61 -4.52 -7.28
CA SER A 205 -17.55 -4.06 -6.42
C SER A 205 -18.00 -2.87 -5.58
N LYS A 206 -17.65 -2.90 -4.30
CA LYS A 206 -17.89 -1.78 -3.38
C LYS A 206 -16.58 -1.05 -3.19
N LYS A 207 -16.60 0.26 -3.47
CA LYS A 207 -15.45 1.11 -3.15
C LYS A 207 -15.38 1.30 -1.63
N PRO A 208 -14.18 1.28 -1.03
CA PRO A 208 -14.02 1.67 0.36
C PRO A 208 -14.61 3.06 0.60
N ALA A 209 -15.36 3.21 1.70
CA ALA A 209 -15.95 4.49 2.07
C ALA A 209 -14.91 5.48 2.62
N LEU A 210 -13.78 4.97 3.11
CA LEU A 210 -12.73 5.73 3.79
C LEU A 210 -12.03 6.71 2.84
N LYS A 211 -11.98 7.98 3.26
CA LYS A 211 -11.40 9.11 2.54
C LYS A 211 -10.21 9.71 3.26
N SER A 212 -10.20 9.71 4.59
CA SER A 212 -9.09 10.22 5.38
C SER A 212 -8.78 9.39 6.61
N VAL A 213 -7.50 9.45 7.00
CA VAL A 213 -6.98 8.88 8.24
C VAL A 213 -6.14 9.93 8.94
N ASP A 214 -6.55 10.31 10.14
CA ASP A 214 -5.79 11.21 11.01
C ASP A 214 -4.95 10.39 11.99
N ILE A 215 -3.63 10.57 11.94
CA ILE A 215 -2.71 9.91 12.88
C ILE A 215 -2.30 10.92 13.94
N LEU A 216 -2.77 10.70 15.17
CA LEU A 216 -2.66 11.66 16.27
C LEU A 216 -1.37 11.44 17.09
N GLY A 217 -0.73 12.55 17.50
CA GLY A 217 0.38 12.51 18.48
C GLY A 217 1.74 12.02 17.96
N LEU A 218 1.86 11.68 16.68
CA LEU A 218 3.08 11.10 16.09
C LEU A 218 3.93 12.08 15.25
N GLY A 219 3.69 13.38 15.43
CA GLY A 219 4.43 14.46 14.78
C GLY A 219 3.59 15.25 13.79
N ALA A 220 4.16 16.34 13.26
CA ALA A 220 3.55 17.19 12.25
C ALA A 220 4.65 17.88 11.41
N GLY A 221 4.27 18.40 10.25
CA GLY A 221 5.14 19.22 9.40
C GLY A 221 5.85 18.47 8.26
N PRO A 222 6.76 19.15 7.55
CA PRO A 222 7.26 18.72 6.24
C PRO A 222 7.97 17.35 6.23
N ASP A 223 8.68 17.00 7.31
CA ASP A 223 9.38 15.72 7.41
C ASP A 223 8.42 14.54 7.48
N LEU A 224 7.30 14.70 8.21
CA LEU A 224 6.24 13.69 8.27
C LEU A 224 5.53 13.58 6.92
N GLU A 225 5.19 14.71 6.30
CA GLU A 225 4.54 14.74 4.98
C GLU A 225 5.38 14.01 3.92
N LYS A 226 6.70 14.24 3.90
CA LYS A 226 7.64 13.54 3.02
C LYS A 226 7.64 12.03 3.27
N LYS A 227 7.68 11.60 4.53
CA LYS A 227 7.65 10.16 4.88
C LYS A 227 6.31 9.51 4.55
N LEU A 228 5.19 10.21 4.76
CA LEU A 228 3.86 9.73 4.37
C LEU A 228 3.72 9.62 2.85
N LYS A 229 4.26 10.58 2.09
CA LYS A 229 4.32 10.49 0.62
C LYS A 229 5.11 9.25 0.18
N GLN A 230 6.26 9.01 0.79
CA GLN A 230 7.06 7.81 0.52
C GLN A 230 6.30 6.52 0.87
N ALA A 231 5.57 6.51 2.00
CA ALA A 231 4.72 5.39 2.39
C ALA A 231 3.63 5.08 1.35
N GLU A 232 2.99 6.14 0.84
CA GLU A 232 1.99 6.05 -0.22
C GLU A 232 2.61 5.48 -1.51
N ASP A 233 3.77 6.00 -1.93
CA ASP A 233 4.45 5.56 -3.15
C ASP A 233 4.81 4.07 -3.07
N VAL A 234 5.40 3.64 -1.95
CA VAL A 234 5.74 2.24 -1.69
C VAL A 234 4.49 1.38 -1.62
N SER A 235 3.43 1.83 -0.94
CA SER A 235 2.18 1.07 -0.84
C SER A 235 1.51 0.90 -2.20
N SER A 236 1.55 1.93 -3.06
CA SER A 236 1.02 1.87 -4.43
C SER A 236 1.79 0.90 -5.33
N ALA A 237 3.09 0.74 -5.06
CA ALA A 237 3.97 -0.21 -5.73
C ALA A 237 3.75 -1.65 -5.25
N VAL A 238 3.54 -1.85 -3.94
CA VAL A 238 3.16 -3.15 -3.38
C VAL A 238 1.80 -3.59 -3.91
N ILE A 239 0.82 -2.68 -3.97
CA ILE A 239 -0.50 -2.94 -4.56
C ILE A 239 -0.35 -3.36 -6.02
N PHE A 240 0.46 -2.65 -6.81
CA PHE A 240 0.74 -3.05 -8.19
C PHE A 240 1.34 -4.46 -8.29
N GLY A 241 2.30 -4.81 -7.43
CA GLY A 241 2.81 -6.19 -7.34
C GLY A 241 1.72 -7.22 -7.02
N ARG A 242 0.83 -6.90 -6.06
CA ARG A 242 -0.35 -7.74 -5.74
C ARG A 242 -1.30 -7.87 -6.93
N GLU A 243 -1.53 -6.79 -7.67
CA GLU A 243 -2.36 -6.78 -8.88
C GLU A 243 -1.78 -7.72 -9.94
N LEU A 244 -0.46 -7.71 -10.17
CA LEU A 244 0.16 -8.65 -11.10
C LEU A 244 -0.04 -10.09 -10.62
N VAL A 245 0.35 -10.42 -9.37
CA VAL A 245 0.21 -11.78 -8.81
C VAL A 245 -1.23 -12.29 -8.80
N ASN A 246 -2.20 -11.42 -8.51
CA ASN A 246 -3.60 -11.80 -8.44
C ASN A 246 -4.23 -11.99 -9.82
N SER A 247 -3.66 -11.39 -10.87
CA SER A 247 -4.20 -11.51 -12.23
C SER A 247 -4.16 -12.97 -12.69
N PRO A 248 -5.24 -13.49 -13.25
CA PRO A 248 -5.25 -14.87 -13.75
C PRO A 248 -4.35 -14.98 -14.98
N ALA A 249 -3.76 -16.16 -15.18
CA ALA A 249 -2.75 -16.39 -16.22
C ALA A 249 -3.25 -16.10 -17.64
N ASN A 250 -4.53 -16.31 -17.92
CA ASN A 250 -5.14 -15.97 -19.21
C ASN A 250 -5.24 -14.45 -19.48
N VAL A 251 -5.05 -13.61 -18.45
CA VAL A 251 -5.03 -12.15 -18.56
C VAL A 251 -3.61 -11.62 -18.50
N LEU A 252 -2.77 -12.13 -17.57
CA LEU A 252 -1.39 -11.70 -17.42
C LEU A 252 -0.43 -12.68 -18.11
N THR A 253 -0.40 -12.64 -19.44
CA THR A 253 0.55 -13.41 -20.25
C THR A 253 1.96 -12.79 -20.22
N PRO A 254 3.01 -13.46 -20.73
CA PRO A 254 4.36 -12.88 -20.81
C PRO A 254 4.42 -11.55 -21.56
N ALA A 255 3.61 -11.41 -22.63
CA ALA A 255 3.50 -10.17 -23.39
C ALA A 255 2.89 -9.05 -22.53
N VAL A 256 1.81 -9.32 -21.81
CA VAL A 256 1.16 -8.32 -20.93
C VAL A 256 2.10 -7.93 -19.78
N LEU A 257 2.88 -8.87 -19.23
CA LEU A 257 3.90 -8.54 -18.22
C LEU A 257 4.99 -7.60 -18.79
N ALA A 258 5.40 -7.80 -20.05
CA ALA A 258 6.32 -6.89 -20.74
C ALA A 258 5.70 -5.53 -21.06
N GLU A 259 4.41 -5.48 -21.39
CA GLU A 259 3.65 -4.23 -21.54
C GLU A 259 3.60 -3.45 -20.23
N GLU A 260 3.34 -4.10 -19.09
CA GLU A 260 3.35 -3.46 -17.77
C GLU A 260 4.73 -2.86 -17.44
N ALA A 261 5.81 -3.56 -17.76
CA ALA A 261 7.16 -3.01 -17.63
C ALA A 261 7.39 -1.80 -18.56
N SER A 262 6.91 -1.86 -19.81
CA SER A 262 7.01 -0.76 -20.77
C SER A 262 6.20 0.46 -20.33
N LYS A 263 5.05 0.26 -19.67
CA LYS A 263 4.24 1.33 -19.06
C LYS A 263 5.01 2.03 -17.95
N ILE A 264 5.73 1.31 -17.09
CA ILE A 264 6.60 1.91 -16.06
C ILE A 264 7.65 2.82 -16.72
N ALA A 265 8.37 2.32 -17.73
CA ALA A 265 9.36 3.15 -18.43
C ALA A 265 8.75 4.36 -19.13
N SER A 266 7.54 4.24 -19.68
CA SER A 266 6.84 5.35 -20.32
C SER A 266 6.39 6.41 -19.31
N LEU A 267 5.87 6.00 -18.15
CA LEU A 267 5.41 6.90 -17.09
C LEU A 267 6.57 7.66 -16.42
N TYR A 268 7.74 7.03 -16.34
CA TYR A 268 8.94 7.57 -15.69
C TYR A 268 10.10 7.73 -16.68
N GLY A 269 9.80 8.12 -17.92
CA GLY A 269 10.76 8.16 -19.03
C GLY A 269 11.94 9.14 -18.84
N ASP A 270 11.87 10.01 -17.84
CA ASP A 270 12.99 10.88 -17.45
C ASP A 270 14.10 10.13 -16.69
N VAL A 271 13.79 8.98 -16.07
CA VAL A 271 14.73 8.19 -15.28
C VAL A 271 14.77 6.70 -15.68
N PHE A 272 13.81 6.23 -16.47
CA PHE A 272 13.74 4.83 -16.92
C PHE A 272 13.90 4.67 -18.43
N SER A 273 14.51 3.54 -18.80
CA SER A 273 14.48 2.98 -20.15
C SER A 273 14.07 1.51 -20.10
N ALA A 274 13.43 1.02 -21.17
CA ALA A 274 13.01 -0.37 -21.31
C ALA A 274 13.62 -1.00 -22.57
N THR A 275 14.16 -2.20 -22.41
CA THR A 275 14.55 -3.09 -23.51
C THR A 275 13.76 -4.38 -23.35
N ILE A 276 12.93 -4.70 -24.33
CA ILE A 276 12.14 -5.92 -24.36
C ILE A 276 12.66 -6.78 -25.52
N LEU A 277 13.14 -7.99 -25.22
CA LEU A 277 13.63 -8.93 -26.22
C LEU A 277 12.57 -9.98 -26.49
N ASN A 278 12.35 -10.27 -27.77
CA ASN A 278 11.51 -11.39 -28.22
C ASN A 278 12.30 -12.71 -28.26
N ALA A 279 11.62 -13.79 -28.65
CA ALA A 279 12.20 -15.13 -28.71
C ALA A 279 13.42 -15.20 -29.66
N GLU A 280 13.36 -14.54 -30.80
CA GLU A 280 14.44 -14.51 -31.80
C GLU A 280 15.69 -13.82 -31.25
N GLN A 281 15.53 -12.65 -30.62
CA GLN A 281 16.63 -11.92 -29.99
C GLN A 281 17.22 -12.71 -28.81
N CYS A 282 16.40 -13.38 -28.01
CA CYS A 282 16.87 -14.29 -26.96
C CYS A 282 17.66 -15.48 -27.53
N LYS A 283 17.29 -15.97 -28.71
CA LYS A 283 17.99 -17.06 -29.41
C LYS A 283 19.37 -16.59 -29.91
N GLU A 284 19.47 -15.38 -30.44
CA GLU A 284 20.74 -14.75 -30.82
C GLU A 284 21.69 -14.61 -29.62
N LEU A 285 21.14 -14.29 -28.45
CA LEU A 285 21.86 -14.24 -27.18
C LEU A 285 22.11 -15.63 -26.54
N LYS A 286 21.82 -16.72 -27.26
CA LYS A 286 22.03 -18.11 -26.85
C LYS A 286 21.34 -18.47 -25.53
N MET A 287 20.19 -17.86 -25.23
CA MET A 287 19.42 -18.12 -23.99
C MET A 287 18.65 -19.46 -24.05
N GLY A 288 19.32 -20.55 -24.45
CA GLY A 288 18.67 -21.83 -24.74
C GLY A 288 17.96 -22.46 -23.54
N SER A 289 18.46 -22.25 -22.32
CA SER A 289 17.76 -22.71 -21.11
C SER A 289 16.43 -21.99 -20.86
N TYR A 290 16.37 -20.69 -21.12
CA TYR A 290 15.13 -19.90 -20.98
C TYR A 290 14.14 -20.27 -22.08
N LEU A 291 14.62 -20.34 -23.33
CA LEU A 291 13.80 -20.69 -24.48
C LEU A 291 13.27 -22.13 -24.40
N GLY A 292 14.03 -23.06 -23.79
CA GLY A 292 13.58 -24.43 -23.56
C GLY A 292 12.34 -24.51 -22.67
N VAL A 293 12.28 -23.70 -21.61
CA VAL A 293 11.09 -23.63 -20.73
C VAL A 293 9.89 -23.03 -21.47
N ALA A 294 10.12 -21.98 -22.27
CA ALA A 294 9.05 -21.29 -22.99
C ALA A 294 8.49 -22.06 -24.21
N ALA A 295 9.22 -23.05 -24.72
CA ALA A 295 8.96 -23.69 -26.01
C ALA A 295 7.57 -24.33 -26.16
N ALA A 296 6.94 -24.67 -25.03
CA ALA A 296 5.63 -25.31 -25.04
C ALA A 296 4.45 -24.33 -25.17
N SER A 297 4.64 -23.06 -24.80
CA SER A 297 3.53 -22.11 -24.74
C SER A 297 3.17 -21.52 -26.11
N ALA A 298 1.89 -21.28 -26.33
CA ALA A 298 1.39 -20.48 -27.44
C ALA A 298 1.62 -18.98 -27.22
N ASN A 299 1.80 -18.53 -25.98
CA ASN A 299 2.16 -17.17 -25.64
C ASN A 299 3.69 -17.01 -25.76
N PRO A 300 4.20 -16.15 -26.67
CA PRO A 300 5.64 -16.01 -26.86
C PRO A 300 6.38 -15.48 -25.63
N PRO A 301 7.60 -15.96 -25.35
CA PRO A 301 8.44 -15.44 -24.27
C PRO A 301 8.88 -14.00 -24.53
N HIS A 302 9.01 -13.21 -23.46
CA HIS A 302 9.56 -11.86 -23.48
C HIS A 302 10.62 -11.67 -22.40
N PHE A 303 11.82 -11.27 -22.77
CA PHE A 303 12.86 -10.91 -21.80
C PHE A 303 12.85 -9.41 -21.56
N ILE A 304 12.56 -9.02 -20.32
CA ILE A 304 12.32 -7.65 -19.91
C ILE A 304 13.57 -7.14 -19.19
N HIS A 305 14.08 -5.98 -19.63
CA HIS A 305 15.12 -5.24 -18.93
C HIS A 305 14.71 -3.77 -18.79
N LEU A 306 14.37 -3.36 -17.57
CA LEU A 306 14.25 -1.94 -17.23
C LEU A 306 15.56 -1.45 -16.62
N ARG A 307 15.97 -0.23 -16.97
CA ARG A 307 17.12 0.44 -16.37
C ARG A 307 16.69 1.78 -15.80
N TYR A 308 16.86 1.94 -14.49
CA TYR A 308 16.77 3.21 -13.78
C TYR A 308 18.14 3.89 -13.76
N THR A 309 18.17 5.15 -14.18
CA THR A 309 19.34 6.04 -14.09
C THR A 309 19.01 7.16 -13.09
N PRO A 310 19.89 7.48 -12.12
CA PRO A 310 19.60 8.51 -11.14
C PRO A 310 19.44 9.87 -11.84
N PRO A 311 18.48 10.72 -11.40
CA PRO A 311 18.16 11.98 -12.08
C PRO A 311 19.30 13.00 -12.02
N SER A 312 20.20 12.88 -11.05
CA SER A 312 21.35 13.76 -10.89
C SER A 312 22.55 13.04 -10.29
N GLY A 313 23.74 13.49 -10.70
CA GLY A 313 25.01 12.94 -10.28
C GLY A 313 25.30 11.53 -10.84
N PRO A 314 26.56 11.05 -10.71
CA PRO A 314 26.91 9.71 -11.12
C PRO A 314 26.28 8.66 -10.18
N ALA A 315 25.94 7.50 -10.73
CA ALA A 315 25.63 6.33 -9.92
C ALA A 315 26.88 5.87 -9.16
N LYS A 316 26.78 5.77 -7.83
CA LYS A 316 27.84 5.25 -6.95
C LYS A 316 27.75 3.74 -6.80
N VAL A 317 26.53 3.20 -6.94
CA VAL A 317 26.23 1.77 -6.83
C VAL A 317 25.38 1.36 -8.03
N LYS A 318 25.67 0.17 -8.58
CA LYS A 318 24.84 -0.50 -9.58
C LYS A 318 24.23 -1.74 -8.95
N LEU A 319 22.92 -1.90 -9.10
CA LEU A 319 22.17 -3.04 -8.56
C LEU A 319 21.42 -3.74 -9.70
N ALA A 320 21.41 -5.07 -9.68
CA ALA A 320 20.54 -5.86 -10.54
C ALA A 320 19.52 -6.60 -9.67
N LEU A 321 18.24 -6.40 -9.95
CA LEU A 321 17.12 -7.10 -9.35
C LEU A 321 16.53 -8.04 -10.41
N VAL A 322 16.68 -9.35 -10.18
CA VAL A 322 16.22 -10.39 -11.10
C VAL A 322 14.98 -11.05 -10.52
N GLY A 323 13.90 -11.09 -11.28
CA GLY A 323 12.62 -11.64 -10.85
C GLY A 323 12.17 -12.77 -11.76
N LYS A 324 11.89 -13.95 -11.19
CA LYS A 324 11.28 -15.07 -11.91
C LYS A 324 9.94 -14.65 -12.52
N GLY A 325 9.77 -14.91 -13.82
CA GLY A 325 8.63 -14.44 -14.63
C GLY A 325 7.77 -15.56 -15.24
N LEU A 326 7.54 -16.67 -14.52
CA LEU A 326 6.62 -17.71 -14.98
C LEU A 326 5.17 -17.28 -14.75
N THR A 327 4.54 -16.74 -15.79
CA THR A 327 3.14 -16.27 -15.73
C THR A 327 2.13 -17.39 -15.50
N PHE A 328 2.50 -18.61 -15.88
CA PHE A 328 1.86 -19.84 -15.42
C PHE A 328 2.87 -20.99 -15.41
N ASP A 329 2.76 -21.86 -14.41
CA ASP A 329 3.55 -23.08 -14.30
C ASP A 329 2.65 -24.30 -14.19
N SER A 330 2.48 -25.02 -15.30
CA SER A 330 1.79 -26.32 -15.30
C SER A 330 2.67 -27.47 -14.77
N GLY A 331 3.99 -27.24 -14.68
CA GLY A 331 5.02 -28.26 -14.48
C GLY A 331 5.61 -28.80 -15.79
N GLY A 332 5.03 -28.49 -16.95
CA GLY A 332 5.42 -29.11 -18.22
C GLY A 332 5.04 -30.60 -18.24
N TYR A 333 5.80 -31.45 -18.92
CA TYR A 333 5.51 -32.90 -18.93
C TYR A 333 5.54 -33.54 -17.53
N ASN A 334 6.28 -32.96 -16.59
CA ASN A 334 6.16 -33.26 -15.15
C ASN A 334 4.97 -32.49 -14.56
N ILE A 335 3.79 -32.76 -15.11
CA ILE A 335 2.57 -32.03 -14.79
C ILE A 335 2.27 -32.08 -13.28
N LYS A 336 1.90 -30.93 -12.72
CA LYS A 336 1.50 -30.74 -11.33
C LYS A 336 0.21 -31.49 -11.00
N THR A 337 0.34 -32.79 -10.74
CA THR A 337 -0.79 -33.72 -10.47
C THR A 337 -0.81 -34.24 -9.03
N GLY A 338 0.22 -33.94 -8.23
CA GLY A 338 0.30 -34.38 -6.85
C GLY A 338 -0.67 -33.62 -5.92
N PRO A 339 -1.01 -34.21 -4.75
CA PRO A 339 -2.03 -33.70 -3.83
C PRO A 339 -1.70 -32.34 -3.19
N ILE A 340 -0.46 -31.85 -3.31
CA ILE A 340 0.03 -30.58 -2.73
C ILE A 340 0.59 -29.65 -3.84
N CYS A 341 0.35 -29.97 -5.12
CA CYS A 341 0.99 -29.24 -6.21
C CYS A 341 0.31 -27.89 -6.55
N SER A 342 -0.89 -27.62 -6.01
CA SER A 342 -1.62 -26.35 -6.14
C SER A 342 -1.53 -25.68 -7.51
N ILE A 343 -1.79 -26.45 -8.58
CA ILE A 343 -1.69 -25.97 -9.97
C ILE A 343 -2.60 -24.76 -10.21
N GLU A 344 -3.74 -24.70 -9.52
CA GLU A 344 -4.70 -23.59 -9.55
C GLU A 344 -4.13 -22.27 -9.01
N LEU A 345 -3.11 -22.33 -8.17
CA LEU A 345 -2.43 -21.15 -7.61
C LEU A 345 -1.25 -20.68 -8.46
N MET A 346 -0.75 -21.50 -9.40
CA MET A 346 0.52 -21.28 -10.14
C MET A 346 0.57 -20.02 -11.01
N LYS A 347 -0.51 -19.23 -11.10
CA LYS A 347 -0.45 -17.83 -11.56
C LYS A 347 0.50 -16.96 -10.73
N PHE A 348 0.72 -17.30 -9.47
CA PHE A 348 1.64 -16.58 -8.57
C PHE A 348 3.13 -16.88 -8.82
N ASP A 349 3.46 -17.78 -9.75
CA ASP A 349 4.84 -18.21 -9.98
C ASP A 349 5.72 -17.14 -10.68
N MET A 350 5.09 -16.02 -11.04
CA MET A 350 5.70 -14.76 -11.45
C MET A 350 5.84 -13.75 -10.29
N GLY A 351 5.57 -14.13 -9.04
CA GLY A 351 5.61 -13.23 -7.88
C GLY A 351 6.97 -12.56 -7.65
N GLY A 352 8.06 -13.21 -8.05
CA GLY A 352 9.39 -12.59 -8.08
C GLY A 352 9.46 -11.42 -9.06
N SER A 353 9.00 -11.59 -10.30
CA SER A 353 8.91 -10.50 -11.27
C SER A 353 7.92 -9.40 -10.85
N ALA A 354 6.81 -9.75 -10.20
CA ALA A 354 5.89 -8.77 -9.64
C ALA A 354 6.55 -7.88 -8.58
N ALA A 355 7.37 -8.47 -7.69
CA ALA A 355 8.13 -7.73 -6.70
C ALA A 355 9.19 -6.82 -7.36
N VAL A 356 9.87 -7.31 -8.39
CA VAL A 356 10.86 -6.54 -9.16
C VAL A 356 10.21 -5.34 -9.89
N LEU A 357 9.09 -5.54 -10.58
CA LEU A 357 8.37 -4.44 -11.25
C LEU A 357 7.71 -3.49 -10.25
N GLY A 358 7.23 -4.00 -9.11
CA GLY A 358 6.80 -3.19 -7.97
C GLY A 358 7.93 -2.29 -7.46
N ALA A 359 9.12 -2.85 -7.25
CA ALA A 359 10.31 -2.06 -6.88
C ALA A 359 10.66 -1.01 -7.93
N ALA A 360 10.55 -1.34 -9.23
CA ALA A 360 10.75 -0.39 -10.32
C ALA A 360 9.77 0.79 -10.24
N LYS A 361 8.49 0.51 -10.03
CA LYS A 361 7.45 1.55 -9.82
C LYS A 361 7.76 2.43 -8.60
N ALA A 362 8.11 1.83 -7.46
CA ALA A 362 8.48 2.59 -6.26
C ALA A 362 9.69 3.51 -6.52
N ILE A 363 10.72 2.99 -7.19
CA ILE A 363 11.94 3.75 -7.53
C ILE A 363 11.63 4.88 -8.53
N GLY A 364 10.72 4.67 -9.48
CA GLY A 364 10.27 5.71 -10.41
C GLY A 364 9.53 6.87 -9.73
N LEU A 365 8.77 6.56 -8.66
CA LEU A 365 8.10 7.56 -7.83
C LEU A 365 9.09 8.31 -6.92
N ILE A 366 9.96 7.58 -6.21
CA ILE A 366 10.86 8.13 -5.19
C ILE A 366 12.07 8.84 -5.79
N LYS A 367 12.55 8.36 -6.95
CA LYS A 367 13.75 8.85 -7.66
C LYS A 367 15.00 8.94 -6.76
N PRO A 368 15.43 7.84 -6.12
CA PRO A 368 16.58 7.85 -5.23
C PRO A 368 17.88 8.26 -5.98
N PRO A 369 18.70 9.17 -5.42
CA PRO A 369 19.95 9.57 -6.05
C PRO A 369 21.07 8.53 -5.85
N GLY A 370 22.10 8.59 -6.69
CA GLY A 370 23.35 7.85 -6.48
C GLY A 370 23.29 6.34 -6.74
N VAL A 371 22.18 5.82 -7.27
CA VAL A 371 22.02 4.39 -7.61
C VAL A 371 21.53 4.22 -9.05
N GLU A 372 22.12 3.27 -9.77
CA GLU A 372 21.60 2.76 -11.05
C GLU A 372 21.04 1.36 -10.79
N VAL A 373 19.82 1.09 -11.24
CA VAL A 373 19.14 -0.19 -10.95
C VAL A 373 18.65 -0.84 -12.23
N HIS A 374 19.01 -2.10 -12.42
CA HIS A 374 18.58 -2.95 -13.52
C HIS A 374 17.51 -3.90 -13.01
N PHE A 375 16.34 -3.92 -13.62
CA PHE A 375 15.23 -4.81 -13.29
C PHE A 375 15.09 -5.81 -14.44
N ILE A 376 15.34 -7.08 -14.17
CA ILE A 376 15.47 -8.12 -15.19
C ILE A 376 14.42 -9.20 -14.92
N VAL A 377 13.64 -9.53 -15.93
CA VAL A 377 12.60 -10.57 -15.85
C VAL A 377 12.62 -11.39 -17.14
N ALA A 378 12.82 -12.69 -17.02
CA ALA A 378 12.62 -13.64 -18.12
C ALA A 378 11.17 -14.14 -18.08
N ALA A 379 10.26 -13.45 -18.79
CA ALA A 379 8.84 -13.76 -18.77
C ALA A 379 8.51 -14.89 -19.75
N CYS A 380 7.88 -15.96 -19.29
CA CYS A 380 7.36 -17.05 -20.13
C CYS A 380 6.26 -17.84 -19.40
N GLU A 381 5.76 -18.90 -20.03
CA GLU A 381 4.86 -19.87 -19.43
C GLU A 381 5.47 -21.27 -19.58
N ASN A 382 5.39 -22.07 -18.51
CA ASN A 382 5.76 -23.48 -18.57
C ASN A 382 4.50 -24.32 -18.84
N MET A 383 4.34 -24.74 -20.09
CA MET A 383 3.15 -25.42 -20.61
C MET A 383 3.46 -26.85 -21.09
N ILE A 384 2.43 -27.57 -21.52
CA ILE A 384 2.55 -28.89 -22.16
C ILE A 384 2.12 -28.76 -23.61
N SER A 385 2.98 -29.15 -24.53
CA SER A 385 2.66 -29.23 -25.95
C SER A 385 3.64 -30.16 -26.68
N GLY A 386 3.39 -30.41 -27.98
CA GLY A 386 4.30 -31.16 -28.83
C GLY A 386 5.66 -30.48 -29.10
N THR A 387 5.78 -29.18 -28.79
CA THR A 387 7.03 -28.40 -28.93
C THR A 387 7.75 -28.17 -27.60
N GLY A 388 7.17 -28.65 -26.49
CA GLY A 388 7.74 -28.49 -25.16
C GLY A 388 8.98 -29.35 -24.90
N MET A 389 9.84 -28.86 -24.01
CA MET A 389 10.97 -29.61 -23.47
C MET A 389 10.50 -30.86 -22.71
N ARG A 390 11.21 -31.98 -22.89
CA ARG A 390 10.93 -33.27 -22.26
C ARG A 390 11.91 -33.56 -21.12
N PRO A 391 11.54 -34.41 -20.15
CA PRO A 391 12.48 -34.90 -19.16
C PRO A 391 13.64 -35.64 -19.82
N GLY A 392 14.86 -35.32 -19.41
CA GLY A 392 16.11 -35.83 -20.00
C GLY A 392 16.62 -35.05 -21.22
N ASP A 393 15.90 -34.04 -21.71
CA ASP A 393 16.45 -33.15 -22.74
C ASP A 393 17.65 -32.36 -22.16
N ILE A 394 18.69 -32.19 -22.98
CA ILE A 394 19.86 -31.36 -22.65
C ILE A 394 19.72 -30.02 -23.35
N VAL A 395 19.74 -28.93 -22.58
CA VAL A 395 19.71 -27.55 -23.09
C VAL A 395 21.04 -26.85 -22.82
N THR A 396 21.39 -25.88 -23.67
CA THR A 396 22.60 -25.06 -23.49
C THR A 396 22.21 -23.66 -23.02
N ALA A 397 22.76 -23.22 -21.88
CA ALA A 397 22.57 -21.87 -21.36
C ALA A 397 23.43 -20.84 -22.13
N SER A 398 23.13 -19.55 -21.92
CA SER A 398 23.83 -18.43 -22.59
C SER A 398 25.32 -18.35 -22.29
N ASN A 399 25.75 -18.92 -21.15
CA ASN A 399 27.15 -19.04 -20.77
C ASN A 399 27.85 -20.30 -21.32
N GLY A 400 27.19 -21.07 -22.19
CA GLY A 400 27.74 -22.27 -22.81
C GLY A 400 27.66 -23.54 -21.95
N LYS A 401 27.19 -23.47 -20.70
CA LYS A 401 26.96 -24.66 -19.87
C LYS A 401 25.77 -25.46 -20.40
N THR A 402 25.92 -26.78 -20.43
CA THR A 402 24.82 -27.70 -20.71
C THR A 402 24.11 -28.08 -19.41
N ILE A 403 22.79 -28.21 -19.47
CA ILE A 403 21.92 -28.62 -18.37
C ILE A 403 21.04 -29.77 -18.85
N GLU A 404 21.03 -30.86 -18.08
CA GLU A 404 20.07 -31.95 -18.27
C GLU A 404 18.79 -31.64 -17.48
N GLY A 405 17.66 -31.57 -18.17
CA GLY A 405 16.37 -31.24 -17.58
C GLY A 405 15.68 -32.47 -17.01
N HIS A 406 15.93 -32.83 -15.75
CA HIS A 406 15.33 -34.02 -15.15
C HIS A 406 13.94 -33.77 -14.54
N VAL A 407 13.82 -32.76 -13.70
CA VAL A 407 12.57 -32.32 -13.07
C VAL A 407 12.83 -30.91 -12.55
N TRP A 408 11.89 -29.97 -12.72
CA TRP A 408 11.93 -28.65 -12.08
C TRP A 408 13.16 -27.78 -12.42
N ILE A 409 13.22 -27.23 -13.64
CA ILE A 409 14.16 -26.14 -13.94
C ILE A 409 13.65 -24.85 -13.28
N PHE A 410 13.82 -24.73 -11.96
CA PHE A 410 13.56 -23.50 -11.19
C PHE A 410 14.83 -22.66 -10.97
N HIS A 411 16.00 -23.17 -11.35
CA HIS A 411 17.30 -22.56 -11.03
C HIS A 411 17.97 -21.82 -12.18
N ILE A 412 17.24 -21.46 -13.24
CA ILE A 412 17.85 -20.83 -14.43
C ILE A 412 17.07 -19.58 -14.83
N CYS A 413 17.20 -18.55 -14.03
CA CYS A 413 17.05 -17.14 -14.43
C CYS A 413 18.26 -16.38 -13.94
#